data_AF-A0A1S4CKD2-F1
#
_entry.id   AF-A0A1S4CKD2-F1
#
_cell.length_a   1.000
_cell.length_b   1.000
_cell.length_c   1.000
_cell.angle_alpha   90.00
_cell.angle_beta   90.00
_cell.angle_gamma   90.00
#
_symmetry.space_group_name_H-M   'P 1'
#
loop_
_entity.id
_entity.type
_entity.pdbx_description
1 polymer ?
#
loop_
_entity_poly.entity_id
_entity_poly.type
_entity_poly.pdbx_seq_one_letter_code
_entity_poly.pdbx_strand_id
1 'polypeptide(L)' 'MMRRSMRLLSTVFLLLMVVFATEMGPIMVAEARNCESQSQRFKGVCVSNRNCASVCNTEGFPDGKCKGLRRRCFCLRNC' A
#
# COMPACT_ATOMS: atom_id res chain seq x y z
N MET A 1 -35.44 -10.35 -38.78
CA MET A 1 -34.70 -11.41 -38.03
C MET A 1 -33.43 -10.89 -37.35
N MET A 2 -32.51 -10.22 -38.07
CA MET A 2 -31.25 -9.65 -37.52
C MET A 2 -31.40 -8.79 -36.25
N ARG A 3 -32.39 -7.88 -36.17
CA ARG A 3 -32.57 -6.99 -34.99
C ARG A 3 -32.87 -7.74 -33.68
N ARG A 4 -33.54 -8.90 -33.74
CA ARG A 4 -33.86 -9.71 -32.55
C ARG A 4 -32.65 -10.55 -32.13
N SER A 5 -31.90 -11.06 -33.10
CA SER A 5 -30.64 -11.78 -32.88
C SER A 5 -29.55 -10.87 -32.27
N MET A 6 -29.37 -9.65 -32.78
CA MET A 6 -28.43 -8.67 -32.19
C MET A 6 -28.76 -8.31 -30.74
N ARG A 7 -30.05 -8.20 -30.39
CA ARG A 7 -30.47 -7.94 -29.01
C ARG A 7 -30.12 -9.10 -28.08
N LEU A 8 -30.35 -10.34 -28.53
CA LEU A 8 -30.01 -11.55 -27.76
C LEU A 8 -28.50 -11.69 -27.56
N LEU A 9 -27.72 -11.45 -28.62
CA LEU A 9 -26.26 -11.46 -28.54
C LEU A 9 -25.75 -10.39 -27.57
N SER A 10 -26.31 -9.18 -27.63
CA SER A 10 -25.95 -8.08 -26.72
C SER A 10 -26.29 -8.41 -25.27
N THR A 11 -27.48 -8.99 -25.00
CA THR A 11 -27.85 -9.41 -23.65
C THR A 11 -26.98 -10.54 -23.11
N VAL A 12 -26.62 -11.52 -23.94
CA VAL A 12 -25.74 -12.63 -23.54
C VAL A 12 -24.32 -12.10 -23.25
N PHE A 13 -23.82 -11.18 -24.08
CA PHE A 13 -22.53 -10.55 -23.86
C PHE A 13 -22.49 -9.74 -22.56
N LEU A 14 -23.53 -8.95 -22.28
CA LEU A 14 -23.65 -8.21 -21.02
C LEU A 14 -23.69 -9.14 -19.80
N LEU A 15 -24.45 -10.25 -19.88
CA LEU A 15 -24.51 -11.23 -18.80
C LEU A 15 -23.15 -11.89 -18.55
N LEU A 16 -22.43 -12.26 -19.61
CA LEU A 16 -21.08 -12.81 -19.49
C LEU A 16 -20.14 -11.82 -18.79
N MET A 17 -20.15 -10.55 -19.19
CA MET A 17 -19.33 -9.51 -18.55
C MET A 17 -19.61 -9.36 -17.06
N VAL A 18 -20.89 -9.45 -16.64
CA VAL A 18 -21.28 -9.38 -15.23
C VAL A 18 -20.74 -10.58 -14.44
N VAL A 19 -20.81 -11.79 -15.02
CA VAL A 19 -20.27 -13.01 -14.38
C VAL A 19 -18.76 -12.94 -14.22
N PHE A 20 -18.03 -12.41 -15.21
CA PHE A 20 -16.57 -12.24 -15.08
C PHE A 20 -16.18 -11.20 -14.02
N ALA A 21 -17.01 -10.17 -13.80
CA ALA A 21 -16.76 -9.15 -12.78
C ALA A 21 -16.91 -9.67 -11.34
N THR A 22 -17.71 -10.71 -11.10
CA THR A 22 -17.97 -11.23 -9.74
C THR A 22 -16.86 -12.12 -9.19
N GLU A 23 -16.03 -12.70 -10.06
CA GLU A 23 -14.91 -13.56 -9.66
C GLU A 23 -13.71 -12.76 -9.12
N MET A 24 -13.69 -11.44 -9.34
CA MET A 24 -12.70 -10.51 -8.80
C MET A 24 -13.28 -9.79 -7.59
N GLY A 25 -13.45 -10.52 -6.50
CA GLY A 25 -13.72 -9.90 -5.20
C GLY A 25 -12.67 -8.85 -4.87
N PRO A 26 -13.02 -7.76 -4.16
CA PRO A 26 -12.04 -6.75 -3.79
C PRO A 26 -10.94 -7.43 -2.97
N ILE A 27 -9.72 -7.45 -3.52
CA ILE A 27 -8.53 -7.82 -2.76
C ILE A 27 -8.39 -6.73 -1.70
N MET A 28 -8.91 -7.00 -0.50
CA MET A 28 -8.71 -6.14 0.65
C MET A 28 -7.25 -6.30 1.06
N VAL A 29 -6.37 -5.54 0.41
CA VAL A 29 -5.01 -5.36 0.89
C VAL A 29 -5.16 -4.54 2.17
N ALA A 30 -5.19 -5.24 3.31
CA ALA A 30 -5.04 -4.58 4.59
C ALA A 30 -3.63 -3.97 4.62
N GLU A 31 -3.50 -2.70 4.26
CA GLU A 31 -2.28 -1.95 4.57
C GLU A 31 -2.13 -2.00 6.08
N ALA A 32 -1.13 -2.76 6.56
CA ALA A 32 -0.71 -2.68 7.95
C ALA A 32 -0.48 -1.20 8.27
N ARG A 33 -1.16 -0.67 9.28
CA ARG A 33 -1.03 0.75 9.59
C ARG A 33 0.35 0.91 10.22
N ASN A 34 1.24 1.65 9.57
CA ASN A 34 2.55 1.88 10.15
C ASN A 34 2.50 3.14 11.02
N CYS A 35 2.80 2.96 12.31
CA CYS A 35 2.98 4.07 13.23
C CYS A 35 4.42 4.59 13.11
N GLU A 36 4.56 5.91 13.00
CA GLU A 36 5.86 6.58 12.91
C GLU A 36 6.17 7.40 14.17
N SER A 37 7.43 7.35 14.62
CA SER A 37 7.96 8.16 15.73
C SER A 37 9.31 8.74 15.35
N GLN A 38 9.59 10.00 15.71
CA GLN A 38 10.90 10.58 15.43
C GLN A 38 11.97 9.92 16.32
N SER A 39 13.05 9.42 15.71
CA SER A 39 14.18 8.83 16.43
C SER A 39 14.78 9.83 17.41
N GLN A 40 15.05 9.37 18.64
CA GLN A 40 15.70 10.19 19.68
C GLN A 40 17.23 10.05 19.65
N ARG A 41 17.76 8.97 19.07
CA ARG A 41 19.20 8.70 19.02
C ARG A 41 19.85 9.16 17.71
N PHE A 42 19.09 9.28 16.62
CA PHE A 42 19.62 9.70 15.34
C PHE A 42 20.00 11.19 15.36
N LYS A 43 21.25 11.49 14.97
CA LYS A 43 21.80 12.85 14.96
C LYS A 43 22.12 13.29 13.53
N GLY A 44 21.81 14.55 13.20
CA GLY A 44 22.13 15.15 11.91
C GLY A 44 21.13 14.84 10.80
N VAL A 45 21.57 15.06 9.56
CA VAL A 45 20.76 14.91 8.34
C VAL A 45 20.70 13.44 7.94
N CYS A 46 19.49 12.92 7.77
CA CYS A 46 19.23 11.54 7.39
C CYS A 46 19.42 11.37 5.88
N VAL A 47 20.55 10.77 5.49
CA VAL A 47 20.88 10.50 4.08
C VAL A 47 20.63 9.04 3.69
N SER A 48 20.58 8.13 4.66
CA SER A 48 20.44 6.69 4.44
C SER A 48 19.34 6.10 5.33
N ASN A 49 18.31 5.53 4.69
CA ASN A 49 17.24 4.82 5.39
C ASN A 49 17.78 3.62 6.17
N ARG A 50 18.80 2.92 5.64
CA ARG A 50 19.42 1.76 6.32
C ARG A 50 20.08 2.17 7.64
N ASN A 51 20.77 3.31 7.66
CA ASN A 51 21.37 3.83 8.89
C ASN A 51 20.28 4.24 9.89
N CYS A 52 19.24 4.93 9.43
CA CYS A 52 18.07 5.27 10.26
C CYS A 52 17.40 4.02 10.85
N ALA A 53 17.11 3.00 10.04
CA ALA A 53 16.56 1.73 10.50
C ALA A 53 17.46 1.04 11.53
N SER A 54 18.78 1.03 11.32
CA SER A 54 19.74 0.47 12.28
C SER A 54 19.69 1.19 13.63
N VAL A 55 19.56 2.52 13.65
CA VAL A 55 19.40 3.29 14.90
C VAL A 55 18.04 3.00 15.54
N CYS A 56 16.97 2.96 14.75
CA CYS A 56 15.62 2.65 15.20
C CYS A 56 15.51 1.24 15.82
N ASN A 57 16.24 0.25 15.30
CA ASN A 57 16.36 -1.07 15.91
C ASN A 57 16.90 -0.99 17.34
N THR A 58 17.86 -0.09 17.61
CA THR A 58 18.36 0.12 18.99
C THR A 58 17.35 0.84 19.91
N GLU A 59 16.33 1.49 19.34
CA GLU A 59 15.23 2.15 20.03
C GLU A 59 14.00 1.23 20.18
N GLY A 60 14.09 -0.03 19.71
CA GLY A 60 13.02 -1.02 19.80
C GLY A 60 11.99 -0.95 18.67
N PHE A 61 12.29 -0.23 17.58
CA PHE A 61 11.47 -0.20 16.38
C PHE A 61 12.04 -1.14 15.31
N PRO A 62 11.20 -1.92 14.61
CA PRO A 62 11.66 -2.88 13.61
C PRO A 62 12.21 -2.24 12.34
N ASP A 63 11.89 -0.97 12.06
CA ASP A 63 12.32 -0.28 10.84
C ASP A 63 12.42 1.25 11.05
N GLY A 64 12.95 1.97 10.06
CA GLY A 64 13.01 3.42 10.03
C GLY A 64 13.35 4.01 8.66
N LYS A 65 12.86 5.23 8.40
CA LYS A 65 13.12 5.95 7.14
C LYS A 65 13.41 7.43 7.34
N CYS A 66 14.20 8.00 6.42
CA CYS A 66 14.43 9.42 6.32
C CYS A 66 13.21 10.11 5.68
N LYS A 67 12.62 11.10 6.36
CA LYS A 67 11.40 11.80 5.89
C LYS A 67 11.55 13.33 5.97
N GLY A 68 10.84 14.02 5.08
CA GLY A 68 10.67 15.46 5.07
C GLY A 68 11.87 16.25 4.52
N LEU A 69 11.68 17.56 4.38
CA LEU A 69 12.68 18.47 3.80
C LEU A 69 13.96 18.56 4.65
N ARG A 70 13.82 18.54 5.98
CA ARG A 70 14.96 18.49 6.92
C ARG A 70 15.61 17.13 7.03
N ARG A 71 15.12 16.13 6.27
CA ARG A 71 15.63 14.75 6.23
C ARG A 71 15.83 14.20 7.64
N ARG A 72 14.76 14.11 8.44
CA ARG A 72 14.83 13.53 9.80
C ARG A 72 14.58 12.03 9.75
N CYS A 73 15.16 11.30 10.68
CA CYS A 73 14.92 9.87 10.83
C CYS A 73 13.63 9.63 11.64
N PHE A 74 12.72 8.84 11.06
CA PHE A 74 11.50 8.37 11.71
C PHE A 74 11.51 6.85 11.80
N CYS A 75 11.34 6.32 13.00
CA CYS A 75 11.21 4.91 13.27
C CYS A 75 9.79 4.44 13.02
N LEU A 76 9.65 3.24 12.48
CA LEU A 76 8.41 2.64 12.01
C LEU A 76 8.14 1.35 12.77
N ARG A 77 6.89 1.14 13.15
CA ARG A 77 6.40 -0.14 13.67
C ARG A 77 4.98 -0.39 13.19
N ASN A 78 4.58 -1.65 13.13
CA ASN A 78 3.21 -2.01 12.84
C ASN A 78 2.29 -1.56 14.00
N CYS A 79 1.15 -1.02 13.61
CA CYS A 79 -0.05 -0.79 14.37
C CYS A 79 -1.25 -1.05 13.42
#